data_AF-A0A1G1FMM0-F1
#
_entry.id   AF-A0A1G1FMM0-F1
#
_cell.length_a   1.000
_cell.length_b   1.000
_cell.length_c   1.000
_cell.angle_alpha   90.00
_cell.angle_beta   90.00
_cell.angle_gamma   90.00
#
_symmetry.space_group_name_H-M   'P 1'
#
loop_
_entity.id
_entity.type
_entity.pdbx_description
1 polymer ?
#
loop_
_entity_poly.entity_id
_entity_poly.type
_entity_poly.pdbx_seq_one_letter_code
_entity_poly.pdbx_strand_id
1 'polypeptide(L)'
;MKNETIKSGMKIGAAIGGLVFVVAGIVPGFYFGSFGTLILLQKIMGGAVEPTLFVRAAIVMGIGVGIASAATVSIMVGGLLGTAMGYIVSAPAARREKKEAAVSS
;
A
#
# COMPACT_ATOMS: atom_id res chain seq x y z
N MET A 1 -5.32 -20.02 23.12
CA MET A 1 -5.46 -20.03 21.64
C MET A 1 -5.52 -18.63 21.00
N LYS A 2 -6.07 -17.59 21.65
CA LYS A 2 -6.23 -16.23 21.06
C LYS A 2 -4.96 -15.61 20.47
N ASN A 3 -3.79 -15.80 21.08
CA ASN A 3 -2.55 -15.12 20.64
C ASN A 3 -2.00 -15.64 19.30
N GLU A 4 -2.09 -16.96 19.06
CA GLU A 4 -1.63 -17.60 17.83
C GLU A 4 -2.50 -17.22 16.62
N THR A 5 -3.81 -17.08 16.82
CA THR A 5 -4.76 -16.65 15.79
C THR A 5 -4.54 -15.18 15.40
N ILE A 6 -4.26 -14.29 16.38
CA ILE A 6 -3.94 -12.87 16.13
C ILE A 6 -2.62 -12.76 15.33
N LYS A 7 -1.59 -13.50 15.73
CA LYS A 7 -0.27 -13.51 15.06
C LYS A 7 -0.36 -14.04 13.63
N SER A 8 -1.18 -15.07 13.42
CA SER A 8 -1.45 -15.63 12.09
C SER A 8 -2.24 -14.65 11.22
N GLY A 9 -3.27 -14.00 11.76
CA GLY A 9 -4.05 -12.97 11.06
C GLY A 9 -3.19 -11.77 10.63
N MET A 10 -2.26 -11.33 11.48
CA MET A 10 -1.31 -10.26 11.15
C MET A 10 -0.36 -10.65 10.02
N LYS A 11 0.20 -11.87 10.06
CA LYS A 11 1.08 -12.38 9.01
C LYS A 11 0.34 -12.50 7.67
N ILE A 12 -0.90 -13.00 7.69
CA ILE A 12 -1.74 -13.13 6.50
C ILE A 12 -2.09 -11.76 5.94
N GLY A 13 -2.49 -10.81 6.78
CA GLY A 13 -2.79 -9.44 6.36
C GLY A 13 -1.57 -8.73 5.76
N ALA A 14 -0.39 -8.87 6.39
CA ALA A 14 0.85 -8.31 5.87
C ALA A 14 1.28 -8.96 4.55
N ALA A 15 1.15 -10.28 4.43
CA ALA A 15 1.51 -11.02 3.22
C ALA A 15 0.58 -10.67 2.05
N ILE A 16 -0.74 -10.67 2.27
CA ILE A 16 -1.73 -10.34 1.23
C ILE A 16 -1.63 -8.86 0.85
N GLY A 17 -1.54 -7.97 1.84
CA GLY A 17 -1.37 -6.53 1.60
C GLY A 17 -0.09 -6.23 0.84
N GLY A 18 1.03 -6.87 1.21
CA GLY A 18 2.30 -6.75 0.49
C GLY A 18 2.21 -7.30 -0.94
N LEU A 19 1.58 -8.45 -1.14
CA LEU A 19 1.41 -9.04 -2.47
C LEU A 19 0.56 -8.14 -3.39
N VAL A 20 -0.56 -7.63 -2.88
CA VAL A 20 -1.43 -6.72 -3.64
C VAL A 20 -0.70 -5.41 -3.93
N PHE A 21 0.07 -4.86 -2.98
CA PHE A 21 0.87 -3.66 -3.21
C PHE A 21 1.95 -3.87 -4.30
N VAL A 22 2.59 -5.03 -4.33
CA VAL A 22 3.59 -5.37 -5.36
C VAL A 22 2.92 -5.48 -6.74
N VAL A 23 1.83 -6.24 -6.86
CA VAL A 23 1.19 -6.51 -8.15
C VAL A 23 0.41 -5.31 -8.68
N ALA A 24 -0.31 -4.58 -7.82
CA ALA A 24 -1.17 -3.47 -8.22
C ALA A 24 -0.53 -2.09 -8.07
N GLY A 25 0.56 -1.96 -7.31
CA GLY A 25 1.28 -0.70 -7.11
C GLY A 25 2.61 -0.68 -7.85
N ILE A 26 3.50 -1.62 -7.54
CA ILE A 26 4.86 -1.63 -8.09
C ILE A 26 4.87 -1.97 -9.57
N VAL A 27 4.20 -3.06 -9.99
CA VAL A 27 4.20 -3.47 -11.41
C VAL A 27 3.66 -2.38 -12.35
N PRO A 28 2.46 -1.81 -12.16
CA PRO A 28 1.98 -0.73 -13.01
C PRO A 28 2.78 0.56 -12.81
N GLY A 29 3.23 0.88 -11.58
CA GLY A 29 4.09 2.03 -11.34
C GLY A 29 5.41 1.98 -12.12
N PHE A 30 6.03 0.80 -12.19
CA PHE A 30 7.23 0.57 -13.00
C PHE A 30 6.90 0.56 -14.50
N TYR A 31 5.83 -0.11 -14.92
CA TYR A 31 5.53 -0.29 -16.34
C TYR A 31 5.01 0.99 -17.01
N PHE A 32 4.05 1.67 -16.38
CA PHE A 32 3.57 2.98 -16.84
C PHE A 32 4.59 4.09 -16.58
N GLY A 33 5.26 4.06 -15.43
CA GLY A 33 6.27 5.07 -15.08
C GLY A 33 7.51 5.01 -15.97
N SER A 34 7.89 3.83 -16.46
CA SER A 34 9.05 3.67 -17.35
C SER A 34 8.68 3.79 -18.83
N PHE A 35 7.75 2.96 -19.34
CA PHE A 35 7.43 2.99 -20.76
C PHE A 35 6.44 4.09 -21.13
N GLY A 36 5.46 4.39 -20.28
CA GLY A 36 4.45 5.41 -20.55
C GLY A 36 5.05 6.82 -20.61
N THR A 37 5.99 7.14 -19.71
CA THR A 37 6.70 8.43 -19.73
C THR A 37 7.60 8.56 -20.94
N LEU A 38 8.32 7.50 -21.35
CA LEU A 38 9.14 7.50 -22.55
C LEU A 38 8.30 7.68 -23.83
N ILE A 39 7.14 7.04 -23.91
CA ILE A 39 6.21 7.19 -25.04
C ILE A 39 5.62 8.61 -25.06
N LEU A 40 5.24 9.14 -23.90
CA LEU A 40 4.73 10.50 -23.79
C LEU A 40 5.79 11.53 -24.17
N LEU A 41 7.03 11.32 -23.72
CA LEU A 41 8.17 12.18 -24.04
C LEU A 41 8.53 12.10 -25.53
N GLN A 42 8.48 10.91 -26.14
CA GLN A 42 8.61 10.78 -27.61
C GLN A 42 7.52 11.56 -28.35
N LYS A 43 6.28 11.55 -27.87
CA LYS A 43 5.19 12.31 -28.50
C LYS A 43 5.30 13.83 -28.30
N ILE A 44 5.81 14.29 -27.16
CA ILE A 44 5.99 15.72 -26.87
C ILE A 44 7.24 16.28 -27.58
N MET A 45 8.32 15.50 -27.65
CA MET A 45 9.62 15.96 -28.19
C MET A 45 9.81 15.65 -29.68
N GLY A 46 8.82 15.02 -30.34
CA GLY A 46 8.73 14.93 -31.81
C GLY A 46 9.74 14.01 -32.50
N GLY A 47 10.53 13.24 -31.75
CA GLY A 47 11.55 12.36 -32.28
C GLY A 47 12.13 11.44 -31.20
N ALA A 48 12.85 10.39 -31.62
CA ALA A 48 13.48 9.43 -30.72
C ALA A 48 14.44 10.16 -29.79
N VAL A 49 13.98 10.46 -28.58
CA VAL A 49 14.82 10.94 -27.49
C VAL A 49 15.89 9.87 -27.31
N GLU A 50 17.10 10.11 -27.82
CA GLU A 50 18.23 9.26 -27.54
C GLU A 50 18.25 9.08 -26.02
N PRO A 51 18.13 7.84 -25.51
CA PRO A 51 18.06 7.59 -24.09
C PRO A 51 19.46 7.82 -23.52
N THR A 52 19.84 9.08 -23.43
CA THR A 52 21.05 9.54 -22.77
C THR A 52 21.00 9.01 -21.34
N LEU A 53 22.17 8.65 -20.81
CA LEU A 53 22.29 8.07 -19.47
C LEU A 53 21.56 8.90 -18.40
N PHE A 54 21.50 10.23 -18.59
CA PHE A 54 20.76 11.16 -17.73
C PHE A 54 19.26 10.95 -17.73
N VAL A 55 18.63 10.72 -18.89
CA VAL A 55 17.18 10.50 -18.99
C VAL A 55 16.80 9.18 -18.33
N ARG A 56 17.60 8.13 -18.56
CA ARG A 56 17.40 6.84 -17.87
C ARG A 56 17.58 6.97 -16.35
N ALA A 57 18.60 7.68 -15.90
CA ALA A 57 18.82 7.93 -14.47
C ALA A 57 17.67 8.72 -13.84
N ALA A 58 17.15 9.74 -14.53
CA ALA A 58 16.01 10.52 -14.07
C ALA A 58 14.73 9.67 -13.98
N ILE A 59 14.50 8.76 -14.93
CA ILE A 59 13.37 7.82 -14.89
C ILE A 59 13.51 6.86 -13.71
N VAL A 60 14.69 6.28 -13.49
CA VAL A 60 14.94 5.38 -12.36
C VAL A 60 14.76 6.09 -11.02
N MET A 61 15.26 7.33 -10.90
CA MET A 61 15.01 8.18 -9.73
C MET A 61 13.52 8.49 -9.54
N GLY A 62 12.81 8.82 -10.62
CA GLY A 62 11.36 9.08 -10.58
C GLY A 62 10.56 7.85 -10.16
N ILE A 63 10.93 6.66 -10.63
CA ILE A 63 10.30 5.40 -10.22
C ILE A 63 10.60 5.11 -8.74
N GLY A 64 11.83 5.32 -8.29
CA GLY A 64 12.19 5.16 -6.88
C GLY A 64 11.36 6.05 -5.95
N VAL A 65 11.20 7.32 -6.32
CA VAL A 65 10.34 8.28 -5.60
C VAL A 65 8.86 7.89 -5.69
N GLY A 66 8.40 7.42 -6.86
CA GLY A 66 7.04 6.94 -7.06
C GLY A 66 6.69 5.74 -6.19
N ILE A 67 7.57 4.76 -6.07
CA ILE A 67 7.37 3.59 -5.21
C ILE A 67 7.39 4.00 -3.73
N ALA A 68 8.32 4.87 -3.34
CA ALA A 68 8.41 5.36 -1.97
C ALA A 68 7.13 6.09 -1.56
N SER A 69 6.62 6.98 -2.41
CA SER A 69 5.37 7.71 -2.17
C SER A 69 4.14 6.78 -2.15
N ALA A 70 4.05 5.82 -3.08
CA ALA A 70 2.97 4.82 -3.07
C ALA A 70 2.98 3.99 -1.78
N ALA A 71 4.16 3.60 -1.29
CA ALA A 71 4.30 2.85 -0.05
C ALA A 71 3.82 3.66 1.15
N THR A 72 4.23 4.94 1.25
CA THR A 72 3.79 5.84 2.32
C THR A 72 2.28 6.01 2.34
N VAL A 73 1.66 6.26 1.18
CA VAL A 73 0.20 6.42 1.08
C VAL A 73 -0.52 5.12 1.42
N SER A 74 -0.02 3.98 0.94
CA SER A 74 -0.64 2.68 1.23
C SER A 74 -0.59 2.32 2.72
N ILE A 75 0.50 2.68 3.42
CA ILE A 75 0.62 2.51 4.87
C ILE A 75 -0.35 3.43 5.61
N MET A 76 -0.43 4.71 5.21
CA MET A 76 -1.30 5.70 5.83
C MET A 76 -2.78 5.34 5.69
N VAL A 77 -3.21 4.99 4.47
CA VAL A 77 -4.59 4.58 4.18
C VAL A 77 -4.92 3.25 4.86
N GLY A 78 -4.01 2.26 4.78
CA GLY A 78 -4.17 0.98 5.46
C GLY A 78 -4.25 1.11 6.97
N GLY A 79 -3.45 2.00 7.57
CA GLY A 79 -3.46 2.28 9.01
C GLY A 79 -4.75 2.96 9.46
N LEU A 80 -5.25 3.93 8.70
CA LEU A 80 -6.54 4.60 8.98
C LEU A 80 -7.71 3.64 8.87
N LEU A 81 -7.80 2.87 7.77
CA LEU A 81 -8.86 1.88 7.57
C LEU A 81 -8.79 0.75 8.60
N GLY A 82 -7.59 0.27 8.93
CA GLY A 82 -7.37 -0.74 9.96
C GLY A 82 -7.82 -0.25 11.33
N THR A 83 -7.53 1.01 11.68
CA THR A 83 -7.98 1.63 12.94
C THR A 83 -9.50 1.76 12.97
N ALA A 84 -10.11 2.21 11.88
CA ALA A 84 -11.57 2.33 11.77
C ALA A 84 -12.28 0.96 11.91
N MET A 85 -11.78 -0.07 11.22
CA MET A 85 -12.29 -1.44 11.38
C MET A 85 -12.08 -1.98 12.80
N GLY A 86 -10.95 -1.67 13.43
CA GLY A 86 -10.69 -1.99 14.82
C GLY A 86 -11.75 -1.43 15.76
N TYR A 87 -12.17 -0.17 15.56
CA TYR A 87 -13.26 0.43 16.33
C TYR A 87 -14.61 -0.26 16.09
N ILE A 88 -14.95 -0.57 14.83
CA ILE A 88 -16.22 -1.22 14.48
C ILE A 88 -16.31 -2.61 15.10
N VAL A 89 -15.23 -3.40 15.06
CA VAL A 89 -15.18 -4.75 15.61
C VAL A 89 -15.09 -4.74 17.14
N SER A 90 -14.48 -3.73 17.74
CA SER A 90 -14.37 -3.59 19.20
C SER A 90 -15.66 -3.10 19.85
N ALA A 91 -16.55 -2.40 19.12
CA ALA A 91 -17.83 -1.93 19.62
C ALA A 91 -18.75 -3.03 20.22
N PRO A 92 -18.96 -4.19 19.56
CA PRO A 92 -19.73 -5.29 20.16
C PRO A 92 -18.99 -6.01 21.30
N ALA A 93 -17.65 -6.04 21.28
CA ALA A 93 -16.85 -6.63 22.36
C ALA A 93 -16.91 -5.78 23.64
N ALA A 94 -16.78 -4.46 23.52
CA ALA A 94 -16.90 -3.50 24.63
C ALA A 94 -18.31 -3.49 25.24
N ARG A 95 -19.36 -3.75 24.43
CA ARG A 95 -20.74 -3.91 24.96
C ARG A 95 -20.93 -5.22 25.73
N ARG A 96 -20.26 -6.32 25.35
CA ARG A 96 -20.29 -7.58 26.10
C ARG A 96 -19.55 -7.45 27.43
N GLU A 97 -18.38 -6.84 27.42
CA GLU A 97 -17.58 -6.62 28.64
C GLU A 97 -18.31 -5.71 29.64
N LYS A 98 -18.99 -4.65 29.16
CA LYS A 98 -19.87 -3.84 30.01
C LYS A 98 -21.09 -4.60 30.55
N LYS A 99 -21.59 -5.60 29.82
CA LYS A 99 -22.75 -6.40 30.25
C LYS A 99 -22.33 -7.47 31.28
N GLU A 100 -21.14 -8.06 31.12
CA GLU A 100 -20.57 -9.00 32.08
C GLU A 100 -20.15 -8.28 33.38
N ALA A 101 -19.56 -7.09 33.30
CA ALA A 101 -19.24 -6.28 34.47
C ALA A 101 -20.48 -5.77 35.24
N ALA A 102 -21.61 -5.56 34.54
CA ALA A 102 -22.87 -5.14 35.15
C ALA A 102 -23.71 -6.30 35.72
N VAL A 103 -23.36 -7.56 35.41
CA VAL A 103 -24.03 -8.76 35.94
C VAL A 103 -23.25 -9.37 37.10
N SER A 104 -22.00 -8.96 37.32
CA SER A 104 -21.16 -9.35 38.46
C SER A 104 -21.12 -8.34 39.63
N SER A 105 -21.97 -7.31 39.62
CA SER A 105 -22.29 -6.43 40.78
C SER A 105 -23.73 -6.66 41.20
#